data_AF-A0A8I1RIT8-F1
#
_entry.id   AF-A0A8I1RIT8-F1
#
_cell.length_a   1.000
_cell.length_b   1.000
_cell.length_c   1.000
_cell.angle_alpha   90.00
_cell.angle_beta   90.00
_cell.angle_gamma   90.00
#
_symmetry.space_group_name_H-M   'P 1'
#
loop_
_entity.id
_entity.type
_entity.pdbx_description
1 polymer ?
#
loop_
_entity_poly.entity_id
_entity_poly.type
_entity_poly.pdbx_seq_one_letter_code
_entity_poly.pdbx_strand_id
1 'polypeptide(L)'
;MVGDLIRATAPDISSFRFPSRDTGNVRGWDGHLVSEAGGLNVLDGEPYWEIKTSKDAWGEGLSDFRKRSSKPSEEERAAATFIFVSSRTWDTFNTDRKIEDWVKLCRGEYAWKNVLCLDAIALDGWLDKCPAVAANFASYTLGLQPQRGARSTDEFWDEFRHMFKPLLIEEVLLCDREREVAQLIEALLRPNGSTAFISDSAEEVIAFGVAAIRTAKPEIRAFLDARTIIVDDMDAARALGDVDKFEPVARRSQEQHAEEGLGMSSSFALAIRSVSVHQATRRCSSLTSGFALPAALRRKRASAAFREARSSA
;
A
#
# COMPACT_ATOMS: atom_id res chain seq x y z
N MET A 1 6.82 8.44 -3.60
CA MET A 1 5.70 9.29 -3.13
C MET A 1 4.59 9.41 -4.18
N VAL A 2 4.67 10.27 -5.20
CA VAL A 2 3.53 10.46 -6.16
C VAL A 2 3.10 9.15 -6.81
N GLY A 3 4.04 8.34 -7.28
CA GLY A 3 3.72 7.02 -7.83
C GLY A 3 3.01 6.10 -6.82
N ASP A 4 3.38 6.16 -5.54
CA ASP A 4 2.77 5.34 -4.49
C ASP A 4 1.37 5.86 -4.12
N LEU A 5 1.17 7.18 -4.15
CA LEU A 5 -0.14 7.81 -4.01
C LEU A 5 -1.09 7.39 -5.15
N ILE A 6 -0.60 7.42 -6.40
CA ILE A 6 -1.35 6.92 -7.56
C ILE A 6 -1.68 5.45 -7.39
N ARG A 7 -0.69 4.64 -6.98
CA ARG A 7 -0.94 3.23 -6.69
C ARG A 7 -2.07 3.14 -5.69
N ALA A 8 -2.01 3.80 -4.54
CA ALA A 8 -3.00 3.70 -3.47
C ALA A 8 -4.43 4.11 -3.86
N THR A 9 -4.62 5.04 -4.81
CA THR A 9 -5.94 5.59 -5.13
C THR A 9 -6.49 5.28 -6.52
N ALA A 10 -5.67 4.75 -7.43
CA ALA A 10 -6.16 4.25 -8.71
C ALA A 10 -7.03 3.00 -8.50
N PRO A 11 -8.22 2.92 -9.09
CA PRO A 11 -9.07 1.72 -9.01
C PRO A 11 -8.44 0.54 -9.78
N ASP A 12 -7.78 0.82 -10.89
CA ASP A 12 -7.11 -0.13 -11.76
C ASP A 12 -5.86 0.50 -12.40
N ILE A 13 -4.90 -0.34 -12.77
CA ILE A 13 -3.64 0.08 -13.40
C ILE A 13 -3.23 -1.00 -14.40
N SER A 14 -3.29 -0.68 -15.70
CA SER A 14 -2.85 -1.60 -16.77
C SER A 14 -1.42 -1.33 -17.25
N SER A 15 -0.94 -0.09 -17.09
CA SER A 15 0.46 0.30 -17.30
C SER A 15 0.87 1.32 -16.25
N PHE A 16 2.11 1.21 -15.76
CA PHE A 16 2.61 2.10 -14.72
C PHE A 16 4.12 2.31 -14.81
N ARG A 17 4.53 3.57 -14.88
CA ARG A 17 5.93 3.95 -14.88
C ARG A 17 6.13 5.30 -14.21
N PHE A 18 6.52 5.25 -12.95
CA PHE A 18 6.99 6.40 -12.18
C PHE A 18 8.39 6.06 -11.65
N PRO A 19 9.47 6.62 -12.22
CA PRO A 19 10.81 6.44 -11.70
C PRO A 19 10.87 6.89 -10.24
N SER A 20 11.54 6.11 -9.40
CA SER A 20 11.70 6.40 -7.99
C SER A 20 13.18 6.34 -7.58
N ARG A 21 13.50 6.96 -6.44
CA ARG A 21 14.84 6.94 -5.81
C ARG A 21 15.94 7.43 -6.77
N ASP A 22 16.84 6.55 -7.18
CA ASP A 22 18.09 6.85 -7.93
C ASP A 22 17.91 7.00 -9.44
N THR A 23 16.68 6.91 -9.96
CA THR A 23 16.39 6.98 -11.41
C THR A 23 15.62 8.22 -11.83
N GLY A 24 15.60 9.28 -11.01
CA GLY A 24 14.85 10.52 -11.29
C GLY A 24 15.29 11.27 -12.56
N ASN A 25 16.46 10.96 -13.12
CA ASN A 25 17.00 11.61 -14.33
C ASN A 25 16.85 10.74 -15.59
N VAL A 26 15.72 10.05 -15.77
CA VAL A 26 15.46 9.31 -17.00
C VAL A 26 14.81 10.23 -18.05
N ARG A 27 15.24 10.12 -19.30
CA ARG A 27 14.63 10.87 -20.41
C ARG A 27 13.16 10.48 -20.56
N GLY A 28 12.31 11.46 -20.81
CA GLY A 28 10.87 11.26 -20.99
C GLY A 28 10.06 11.94 -19.88
N TRP A 29 8.77 11.64 -19.85
CA TRP A 29 7.86 12.09 -18.80
C TRP A 29 8.26 11.52 -17.43
N ASP A 30 8.02 12.29 -16.37
CA ASP A 30 8.34 11.88 -15.00
C ASP A 30 7.38 10.79 -14.51
N GLY A 31 6.19 10.69 -15.12
CA GLY A 31 5.24 9.64 -14.84
C GLY A 31 4.37 9.29 -16.03
N HIS A 32 4.00 8.01 -16.07
CA HIS A 32 3.09 7.43 -17.04
C HIS A 32 2.23 6.37 -16.35
N LEU A 33 0.94 6.39 -16.66
CA LEU A 33 -0.09 5.52 -16.12
C LEU A 33 -1.11 5.28 -17.24
N VAL A 34 -1.64 4.06 -17.32
CA VAL A 34 -2.89 3.79 -18.03
C VAL A 34 -3.89 3.18 -17.04
N SER A 35 -5.08 3.77 -16.98
CA SER A 35 -6.18 3.34 -16.12
C SER A 35 -7.52 3.45 -16.86
N GLU A 36 -8.42 2.51 -16.64
CA GLU A 36 -9.77 2.51 -17.24
C GLU A 36 -10.75 3.36 -16.43
N ALA A 37 -10.47 3.61 -15.15
CA ALA A 37 -11.33 4.41 -14.28
C ALA A 37 -10.55 5.44 -13.45
N GLY A 38 -11.19 6.59 -13.23
CA GLY A 38 -10.65 7.64 -12.36
C GLY A 38 -10.69 7.26 -10.87
N GLY A 39 -9.76 7.81 -10.10
CA GLY A 39 -9.67 7.71 -8.64
C GLY A 39 -9.37 9.07 -8.01
N LEU A 40 -9.05 9.09 -6.71
CA LEU A 40 -8.62 10.34 -6.06
C LEU A 40 -7.31 10.83 -6.69
N ASN A 41 -7.36 12.01 -7.33
CA ASN A 41 -6.26 12.63 -8.08
C ASN A 41 -5.70 11.77 -9.24
N VAL A 42 -6.43 10.75 -9.67
CA VAL A 42 -6.07 9.87 -10.79
C VAL A 42 -7.17 9.95 -11.84
N LEU A 43 -6.79 10.17 -13.10
CA LEU A 43 -7.73 10.23 -14.21
C LEU A 43 -7.74 8.90 -14.97
N ASP A 44 -8.88 8.61 -15.61
CA ASP A 44 -8.98 7.59 -16.63
C ASP A 44 -8.18 7.96 -17.89
N GLY A 45 -7.81 6.94 -18.66
CA GLY A 45 -6.98 7.04 -19.86
C GLY A 45 -5.49 7.07 -19.54
N GLU A 46 -4.75 7.87 -20.33
CA GLU A 46 -3.29 7.92 -20.32
C GLU A 46 -2.79 9.36 -20.07
N PRO A 47 -2.87 9.86 -18.82
CA PRO A 47 -2.38 11.19 -18.48
C PRO A 47 -0.84 11.24 -18.49
N TYR A 48 -0.29 12.38 -18.93
CA TYR A 48 1.14 12.67 -18.86
C TYR A 48 1.48 13.44 -17.59
N TRP A 49 2.45 12.94 -16.83
CA TRP A 49 2.85 13.55 -15.55
C TRP A 49 4.24 14.18 -15.65
N GLU A 50 4.34 15.42 -15.19
CA GLU A 50 5.62 16.10 -14.93
C GLU A 50 5.64 16.55 -13.46
N ILE A 51 6.73 16.27 -12.76
CA ILE A 51 6.86 16.47 -11.31
C ILE A 51 8.05 17.39 -11.04
N LYS A 52 7.83 18.46 -10.28
CA LYS A 52 8.88 19.43 -9.92
C LYS A 52 8.96 19.65 -8.41
N THR A 53 10.19 19.89 -7.96
CA THR A 53 10.52 20.20 -6.57
C THR A 53 11.08 21.61 -6.39
N SER A 54 11.13 22.38 -7.48
CA SER A 54 11.72 23.72 -7.51
C SER A 54 10.90 24.77 -6.79
N LYS A 55 11.55 25.88 -6.44
CA LYS A 55 10.91 27.02 -5.74
C LYS A 55 10.09 27.89 -6.68
N ASP A 56 10.47 28.01 -7.96
CA ASP A 56 9.71 28.74 -8.98
C ASP A 56 8.81 27.77 -9.77
N ALA A 57 7.83 27.21 -9.09
CA ALA A 57 6.92 26.25 -9.70
C ALA A 57 6.13 26.85 -10.88
N TRP A 58 5.87 28.16 -10.85
CA TRP A 58 5.19 28.87 -11.94
C TRP A 58 6.05 28.92 -13.20
N GLY A 59 7.23 29.56 -13.11
CA GLY A 59 8.09 29.82 -14.26
C GLY A 59 8.67 28.54 -14.85
N GLU A 60 9.21 27.67 -14.00
CA GLU A 60 9.74 26.38 -14.44
C GLU A 60 8.63 25.45 -14.92
N GLY A 61 7.46 25.46 -14.25
CA GLY A 61 6.30 24.70 -14.70
C GLY A 61 5.88 25.07 -16.12
N LEU A 62 5.79 26.37 -16.44
CA LEU A 62 5.46 26.82 -17.81
C LEU A 62 6.54 26.39 -18.81
N SER A 63 7.82 26.54 -18.45
CA SER A 63 8.93 26.14 -19.30
C SER A 63 8.86 24.65 -19.63
N ASP A 64 8.65 23.80 -18.62
CA ASP A 64 8.52 22.36 -18.82
C ASP A 64 7.25 22.00 -19.57
N PHE A 65 6.11 22.59 -19.23
CA PHE A 65 4.86 22.40 -19.98
C PHE A 65 5.07 22.64 -21.48
N ARG A 66 5.66 23.78 -21.88
CA ARG A 66 5.89 24.09 -23.31
C ARG A 66 6.87 23.12 -23.95
N LYS A 67 8.01 22.85 -23.29
CA LYS A 67 9.05 21.91 -23.76
C LYS A 67 8.53 20.49 -23.94
N ARG A 68 7.62 20.06 -23.08
CA ARG A 68 7.04 18.72 -23.10
C ARG A 68 5.88 18.62 -24.08
N SER A 69 5.04 19.65 -24.13
CA SER A 69 3.90 19.74 -25.04
C SER A 69 4.31 19.82 -26.51
N SER A 70 5.51 20.31 -26.82
CA SER A 70 6.02 20.35 -28.20
C SER A 70 6.43 18.98 -28.77
N LYS A 71 6.38 17.91 -27.97
CA LYS A 71 6.82 16.56 -28.37
C LYS A 71 5.70 15.68 -28.94
N PRO A 72 4.55 15.51 -28.27
CA PRO A 72 3.45 14.71 -28.82
C PRO A 72 2.80 15.38 -30.03
N SER A 73 2.02 14.64 -30.80
CA SER A 73 1.17 15.18 -31.87
C SER A 73 0.00 15.97 -31.30
N GLU A 74 -0.71 16.74 -32.14
CA GLU A 74 -1.90 17.45 -31.69
C GLU A 74 -3.03 16.48 -31.32
N GLU A 75 -3.19 15.39 -32.08
CA GLU A 75 -4.16 14.34 -31.81
C GLU A 75 -3.91 13.65 -30.46
N GLU A 76 -2.64 13.36 -30.14
CA GLU A 76 -2.25 12.80 -28.84
C GLU A 76 -2.61 13.78 -27.70
N ARG A 77 -2.30 15.07 -27.85
CA ARG A 77 -2.65 16.09 -26.85
C ARG A 77 -4.16 16.26 -26.69
N ALA A 78 -4.91 16.25 -27.79
CA ALA A 78 -6.36 16.38 -27.78
C ALA A 78 -7.07 15.18 -27.12
N ALA A 79 -6.39 14.02 -27.01
CA ALA A 79 -6.89 12.83 -26.34
C ALA A 79 -6.44 12.69 -24.87
N ALA A 80 -5.36 13.37 -24.47
CA ALA A 80 -4.69 13.17 -23.18
C ALA A 80 -4.76 14.38 -22.25
N THR A 81 -4.57 14.14 -20.94
CA THR A 81 -4.47 15.19 -19.93
C THR A 81 -3.02 15.40 -19.53
N PHE A 82 -2.56 16.65 -19.50
CA PHE A 82 -1.29 17.01 -18.87
C PHE A 82 -1.50 17.28 -17.38
N ILE A 83 -0.71 16.64 -16.53
CA ILE A 83 -0.75 16.82 -15.07
C ILE A 83 0.61 17.32 -14.59
N PHE A 84 0.63 18.56 -14.10
CA PHE A 84 1.77 19.10 -13.38
C PHE A 84 1.65 18.78 -11.90
N VAL A 85 2.74 18.35 -11.27
CA VAL A 85 2.81 18.17 -9.83
C VAL A 85 3.95 19.01 -9.26
N SER A 86 3.65 19.86 -8.29
CA SER A 86 4.65 20.62 -7.54
C SER A 86 4.71 20.17 -6.09
N SER A 87 5.91 19.89 -5.60
CA SER A 87 6.14 19.60 -4.17
C SER A 87 6.17 20.86 -3.29
N ARG A 88 5.81 22.03 -3.84
CA ARG A 88 5.77 23.31 -3.14
C ARG A 88 4.37 23.88 -3.22
N THR A 89 3.98 24.63 -2.19
CA THR A 89 2.78 25.46 -2.24
C THR A 89 3.04 26.60 -3.22
N TRP A 90 2.03 26.98 -4.00
CA TRP A 90 2.11 28.17 -4.85
C TRP A 90 1.77 29.41 -4.05
N ASP A 91 2.53 29.64 -3.00
CA ASP A 91 2.39 30.83 -2.15
C ASP A 91 3.28 31.94 -2.73
N THR A 92 2.71 32.71 -3.67
CA THR A 92 3.40 33.84 -4.28
C THR A 92 2.69 35.15 -3.92
N PHE A 93 3.46 36.17 -3.56
CA PHE A 93 2.95 37.53 -3.33
C PHE A 93 2.41 38.19 -4.62
N ASN A 94 2.61 37.57 -5.78
CA ASN A 94 2.09 38.06 -7.05
C ASN A 94 0.67 37.50 -7.27
N THR A 95 -0.32 38.38 -7.20
CA THR A 95 -1.75 38.03 -7.34
C THR A 95 -2.12 37.49 -8.71
N ASP A 96 -1.28 37.68 -9.73
CA ASP A 96 -1.48 37.21 -11.10
C ASP A 96 -0.79 35.87 -11.38
N ARG A 97 -0.23 35.23 -10.34
CA ARG A 97 0.49 33.94 -10.44
C ARG A 97 -0.16 32.86 -9.58
N LYS A 98 -1.46 32.63 -9.76
CA LYS A 98 -2.23 31.59 -9.07
C LYS A 98 -2.39 30.31 -9.89
N ILE A 99 -2.54 29.16 -9.25
CA ILE A 99 -2.70 27.86 -9.95
C ILE A 99 -3.75 27.94 -11.08
N GLU A 100 -4.86 28.63 -10.86
CA GLU A 100 -5.92 28.81 -11.84
C GLU A 100 -5.46 29.57 -13.09
N ASP A 101 -4.66 30.63 -12.91
CA ASP A 101 -4.14 31.45 -14.00
C ASP A 101 -3.12 30.66 -14.83
N TRP A 102 -2.29 29.84 -14.18
CA TRP A 102 -1.32 28.97 -14.88
C TRP A 102 -2.04 27.90 -15.70
N VAL A 103 -3.02 27.22 -15.09
CA VAL A 103 -3.81 26.20 -15.79
C VAL A 103 -4.57 26.82 -16.96
N LYS A 104 -5.15 28.02 -16.78
CA LYS A 104 -5.82 28.76 -17.86
C LYS A 104 -4.87 29.10 -19.00
N LEU A 105 -3.66 29.58 -18.69
CA LEU A 105 -2.63 29.86 -19.68
C LEU A 105 -2.25 28.60 -20.46
N CYS A 106 -1.94 27.50 -19.75
CA CYS A 106 -1.59 26.23 -20.37
C CYS A 106 -2.70 25.64 -21.23
N ARG A 107 -3.98 25.73 -20.81
CA ARG A 107 -5.12 25.29 -21.62
C ARG A 107 -5.32 26.11 -22.90
N GLY A 108 -4.86 27.37 -22.90
CA GLY A 108 -4.85 28.22 -24.09
C GLY A 108 -3.72 27.88 -25.07
N GLU A 109 -2.79 27.00 -24.70
CA GLU A 109 -1.64 26.61 -25.50
C GLU A 109 -1.69 25.10 -25.81
N TYR A 110 -1.16 24.68 -26.97
CA TYR A 110 -0.96 23.27 -27.37
C TYR A 110 -2.21 22.35 -27.42
N ALA A 111 -3.43 22.87 -27.26
CA ALA A 111 -4.70 22.15 -27.50
C ALA A 111 -4.84 20.79 -26.76
N TRP A 112 -4.40 20.73 -25.51
CA TRP A 112 -4.61 19.56 -24.66
C TRP A 112 -6.09 19.32 -24.36
N LYS A 113 -6.52 18.05 -24.22
CA LYS A 113 -7.87 17.69 -23.71
C LYS A 113 -8.16 18.39 -22.40
N ASN A 114 -7.18 18.36 -21.49
CA ASN A 114 -7.22 19.01 -20.20
C ASN A 114 -5.79 19.26 -19.68
N VAL A 115 -5.68 20.20 -18.74
CA VAL A 115 -4.47 20.48 -17.97
C VAL A 115 -4.88 20.58 -16.50
N LEU A 116 -4.15 19.89 -15.63
CA LEU A 116 -4.30 19.94 -14.17
C LEU A 116 -2.97 20.28 -13.50
N CYS A 117 -3.05 20.88 -12.32
CA CYS A 117 -1.91 21.17 -11.46
C CYS A 117 -2.23 20.72 -10.03
N LEU A 118 -1.36 19.89 -9.46
CA LEU A 118 -1.41 19.45 -8.07
C LEU A 118 -0.21 20.06 -7.32
N ASP A 119 -0.46 20.91 -6.34
CA ASP A 119 0.58 21.52 -5.52
C ASP A 119 0.78 20.77 -4.20
N ALA A 120 1.62 21.31 -3.31
CA ALA A 120 1.85 20.69 -2.01
C ALA A 120 0.60 20.56 -1.14
N ILE A 121 -0.39 21.46 -1.28
CA ILE A 121 -1.66 21.37 -0.53
C ILE A 121 -2.47 20.17 -1.05
N ALA A 122 -2.56 20.00 -2.37
CA ALA A 122 -3.21 18.84 -2.96
C ALA A 122 -2.51 17.52 -2.58
N LEU A 123 -1.16 17.51 -2.53
CA LEU A 123 -0.38 16.36 -2.11
C LEU A 123 -0.58 16.01 -0.63
N ASP A 124 -0.65 17.02 0.24
CA ASP A 124 -0.93 16.85 1.67
C ASP A 124 -2.32 16.22 1.89
N GLY A 125 -3.34 16.77 1.24
CA GLY A 125 -4.69 16.19 1.27
C GLY A 125 -4.76 14.78 0.67
N TRP A 126 -3.89 14.44 -0.29
CA TRP A 126 -3.80 13.08 -0.83
C TRP A 126 -3.14 12.12 0.17
N LEU A 127 -2.08 12.54 0.85
CA LEU A 127 -1.42 11.76 1.90
C LEU A 127 -2.38 11.45 3.07
N ASP A 128 -3.23 12.41 3.46
CA ASP A 128 -4.27 12.22 4.48
C ASP A 128 -5.22 11.05 4.14
N LYS A 129 -5.50 10.82 2.86
CA LYS A 129 -6.35 9.69 2.42
C LYS A 129 -5.59 8.38 2.25
N CYS A 130 -4.26 8.42 2.25
CA CYS A 130 -3.37 7.30 1.94
C CYS A 130 -2.43 6.99 3.12
N PRO A 131 -2.93 6.46 4.26
CA PRO A 131 -2.17 6.27 5.49
C PRO A 131 -0.93 5.37 5.32
N ALA A 132 -1.03 4.32 4.50
CA ALA A 132 0.12 3.46 4.19
C ALA A 132 1.25 4.22 3.49
N VAL A 133 0.91 5.04 2.50
CA VAL A 133 1.87 5.90 1.79
C VAL A 133 2.42 6.99 2.70
N ALA A 134 1.56 7.61 3.51
CA ALA A 134 1.95 8.65 4.46
C ALA A 134 2.93 8.12 5.52
N ALA A 135 2.65 6.96 6.12
CA ALA A 135 3.53 6.31 7.08
C ALA A 135 4.89 5.95 6.46
N ASN A 136 4.89 5.33 5.27
CA ASN A 136 6.13 5.00 4.56
C ASN A 136 6.95 6.27 4.23
N PHE A 137 6.30 7.31 3.73
CA PHE A 137 6.97 8.57 3.43
C PHE A 137 7.55 9.24 4.68
N ALA A 138 6.82 9.23 5.80
CA ALA A 138 7.30 9.74 7.08
C ALA A 138 8.56 8.97 7.55
N SER A 139 8.50 7.63 7.59
CA SER A 139 9.62 6.78 8.00
C SER A 139 10.86 6.99 7.15
N TYR A 140 10.72 6.79 5.84
CA TYR A 140 11.87 6.63 4.95
C TYR A 140 12.36 7.91 4.30
N THR A 141 11.50 8.94 4.17
CA THR A 141 11.89 10.21 3.54
C THR A 141 12.12 11.30 4.58
N LEU A 142 11.27 11.40 5.60
CA LEU A 142 11.38 12.44 6.62
C LEU A 142 12.18 12.00 7.85
N GLY A 143 12.48 10.70 7.99
CA GLY A 143 13.12 10.16 9.18
C GLY A 143 12.24 10.28 10.42
N LEU A 144 10.93 10.43 10.24
CA LEU A 144 9.95 10.52 11.30
C LEU A 144 9.37 9.14 11.56
N GLN A 145 9.35 8.71 12.81
CA GLN A 145 8.68 7.47 13.16
C GLN A 145 7.16 7.65 12.98
N PRO A 146 6.46 6.72 12.32
CA PRO A 146 5.01 6.70 12.32
C PRO A 146 4.49 6.69 13.75
N GLN A 147 3.22 7.07 13.93
CA GLN A 147 2.56 6.96 15.24
C GLN A 147 2.77 5.54 15.80
N ARG A 148 3.08 5.47 17.10
CA ARG A 148 3.33 4.20 17.78
C ARG A 148 2.21 3.22 17.44
N GLY A 149 2.57 2.04 16.94
CA GLY A 149 1.62 1.00 16.57
C GLY A 149 1.14 1.05 15.12
N ALA A 150 1.76 1.83 14.22
CA ALA A 150 1.54 1.74 12.77
C ALA A 150 2.87 1.45 12.04
N ARG A 151 2.89 0.42 11.20
CA ARG A 151 4.09 -0.07 10.49
C ARG A 151 3.78 -0.41 9.04
N SER A 152 4.72 -0.16 8.15
CA SER A 152 4.68 -0.70 6.79
C SER A 152 4.87 -2.22 6.79
N THR A 153 4.56 -2.87 5.67
CA THR A 153 4.82 -4.31 5.46
C THR A 153 6.31 -4.64 5.63
N ASP A 154 7.20 -3.76 5.16
CA ASP A 154 8.65 -3.92 5.26
C ASP A 154 9.15 -3.76 6.70
N GLU A 155 8.70 -2.74 7.44
CA GLU A 155 9.03 -2.55 8.86
C GLU A 155 8.55 -3.73 9.71
N PHE A 156 7.29 -4.16 9.52
CA PHE A 156 6.76 -5.32 10.22
C PHE A 156 7.61 -6.57 9.95
N TRP A 157 7.93 -6.84 8.68
CA TRP A 157 8.66 -8.04 8.30
C TRP A 157 10.07 -8.05 8.90
N ASP A 158 10.76 -6.91 8.84
CA ASP A 158 12.09 -6.78 9.40
C ASP A 158 12.07 -7.04 10.91
N GLU A 159 11.12 -6.50 11.66
CA GLU A 159 11.01 -6.80 13.08
C GLU A 159 10.68 -8.27 13.36
N PHE A 160 9.67 -8.82 12.66
CA PHE A 160 9.18 -10.18 12.88
C PHE A 160 10.26 -11.23 12.60
N ARG A 161 10.98 -11.10 11.48
CA ARG A 161 12.00 -12.09 11.10
C ARG A 161 13.18 -12.15 12.07
N HIS A 162 13.47 -11.05 12.78
CA HIS A 162 14.56 -10.97 13.75
C HIS A 162 14.23 -11.61 15.11
N MET A 163 12.96 -11.99 15.35
CA MET A 163 12.57 -12.75 16.53
C MET A 163 13.06 -14.21 16.50
N PHE A 164 13.54 -14.68 15.34
CA PHE A 164 13.93 -16.07 15.11
C PHE A 164 15.44 -16.19 14.84
N LYS A 165 16.01 -17.35 15.20
CA LYS A 165 17.39 -17.73 14.87
C LYS A 165 17.40 -19.15 14.27
N PRO A 166 17.79 -19.34 12.99
CA PRO A 166 18.19 -18.33 12.02
C PRO A 166 17.05 -17.34 11.68
N LEU A 167 17.38 -16.23 11.01
CA LEU A 167 16.36 -15.26 10.57
C LEU A 167 15.29 -15.95 9.74
N LEU A 168 14.04 -15.61 10.00
CA LEU A 168 12.93 -16.14 9.22
C LEU A 168 13.00 -15.59 7.78
N ILE A 169 12.61 -16.43 6.83
CA ILE A 169 12.42 -16.08 5.42
C ILE A 169 10.96 -16.33 5.05
N GLU A 170 10.45 -15.59 4.08
CA GLU A 170 9.05 -15.59 3.67
C GLU A 170 8.59 -17.01 3.32
N GLU A 171 9.43 -17.77 2.62
CA GLU A 171 9.16 -19.12 2.13
C GLU A 171 8.79 -20.10 3.26
N VAL A 172 9.29 -19.88 4.48
CA VAL A 172 8.96 -20.74 5.63
C VAL A 172 7.49 -20.60 6.02
N LEU A 173 6.92 -19.39 5.93
CA LEU A 173 5.51 -19.14 6.23
C LEU A 173 4.59 -19.56 5.09
N LEU A 174 5.09 -19.55 3.85
CA LEU A 174 4.31 -19.81 2.65
C LEU A 174 4.36 -21.26 2.16
N CYS A 175 5.29 -22.07 2.70
CA CYS A 175 5.49 -23.46 2.32
C CYS A 175 4.19 -24.28 2.39
N ASP A 176 3.84 -24.96 1.30
CA ASP A 176 2.64 -25.81 1.16
C ASP A 176 1.31 -25.04 1.37
N ARG A 177 1.32 -23.73 1.10
CA ARG A 177 0.17 -22.81 1.24
C ARG A 177 -0.08 -21.96 0.01
N GLU A 178 0.31 -22.43 -1.17
CA GLU A 178 0.21 -21.68 -2.43
C GLU A 178 -1.25 -21.30 -2.74
N ARG A 179 -2.20 -22.16 -2.36
CA ARG A 179 -3.63 -21.90 -2.54
C ARG A 179 -4.11 -20.75 -1.66
N GLU A 180 -3.73 -20.74 -0.40
CA GLU A 180 -4.08 -19.72 0.59
C GLU A 180 -3.44 -18.38 0.23
N VAL A 181 -2.19 -18.40 -0.25
CA VAL A 181 -1.51 -17.21 -0.79
C VAL A 181 -2.28 -16.65 -1.99
N ALA A 182 -2.64 -17.48 -2.96
CA ALA A 182 -3.39 -17.04 -4.13
C ALA A 182 -4.75 -16.44 -3.75
N GLN A 183 -5.48 -17.08 -2.82
CA GLN A 183 -6.76 -16.57 -2.32
C GLN A 183 -6.61 -15.25 -1.56
N LEU A 184 -5.56 -15.11 -0.75
CA LEU A 184 -5.28 -13.86 -0.04
C LEU A 184 -4.97 -12.73 -1.02
N ILE A 185 -4.05 -12.94 -1.97
CA ILE A 185 -3.69 -11.93 -2.97
C ILE A 185 -4.91 -11.55 -3.81
N GLU A 186 -5.71 -12.51 -4.25
CA GLU A 186 -6.95 -12.24 -4.98
C GLU A 186 -7.93 -11.41 -4.15
N ALA A 187 -8.09 -11.71 -2.87
CA ALA A 187 -8.93 -10.92 -1.98
C ALA A 187 -8.40 -9.49 -1.81
N LEU A 188 -7.10 -9.32 -1.55
CA LEU A 188 -6.49 -7.99 -1.35
C LEU A 188 -6.50 -7.11 -2.62
N LEU A 189 -6.55 -7.72 -3.81
CA LEU A 189 -6.67 -7.00 -5.07
C LEU A 189 -8.10 -6.53 -5.36
N ARG A 190 -9.12 -7.13 -4.75
CA ARG A 190 -10.50 -6.71 -4.93
C ARG A 190 -10.76 -5.44 -4.12
N PRO A 191 -11.53 -4.48 -4.66
CA PRO A 191 -12.09 -3.42 -3.83
C PRO A 191 -12.86 -4.10 -2.71
N ASN A 192 -12.63 -3.67 -1.47
CA ASN A 192 -13.40 -4.16 -0.34
C ASN A 192 -13.24 -5.69 -0.07
N GLY A 193 -12.11 -6.29 -0.45
CA GLY A 193 -11.84 -7.70 -0.19
C GLY A 193 -11.29 -7.98 1.21
N SER A 194 -11.79 -9.05 1.82
CA SER A 194 -11.38 -9.49 3.15
C SER A 194 -11.20 -11.00 3.19
N THR A 195 -10.17 -11.47 3.92
CA THR A 195 -9.94 -12.90 4.17
C THR A 195 -9.83 -13.15 5.66
N ALA A 196 -10.54 -14.17 6.14
CA ALA A 196 -10.45 -14.61 7.53
C ALA A 196 -9.45 -15.77 7.65
N PHE A 197 -8.63 -15.73 8.70
CA PHE A 197 -7.70 -16.79 9.04
C PHE A 197 -8.02 -17.33 10.43
N ILE A 198 -7.64 -18.59 10.68
CA ILE A 198 -7.69 -19.20 12.00
C ILE A 198 -6.26 -19.56 12.34
N SER A 199 -5.72 -18.97 13.40
CA SER A 199 -4.35 -19.27 13.84
C SER A 199 -4.27 -19.16 15.36
N ASP A 200 -3.22 -19.75 15.91
CA ASP A 200 -2.89 -19.68 17.33
C ASP A 200 -2.35 -18.28 17.71
N SER A 201 -1.88 -17.49 16.74
CA SER A 201 -1.37 -16.14 16.97
C SER A 201 -1.77 -15.16 15.86
N ALA A 202 -2.19 -13.96 16.26
CA ALA A 202 -2.45 -12.85 15.34
C ALA A 202 -1.18 -12.38 14.61
N GLU A 203 -0.02 -12.38 15.28
CA GLU A 203 1.26 -11.99 14.67
C GLU A 203 1.66 -12.94 13.54
N GLU A 204 1.38 -14.24 13.68
CA GLU A 204 1.64 -15.23 12.62
C GLU A 204 0.75 -15.00 11.40
N VAL A 205 -0.53 -14.65 11.61
CA VAL A 205 -1.43 -14.31 10.50
C VAL A 205 -0.95 -13.06 9.75
N ILE A 206 -0.54 -12.02 10.49
CA ILE A 206 0.01 -10.81 9.89
C ILE A 206 1.29 -11.16 9.12
N ALA A 207 2.19 -11.94 9.71
CA ALA A 207 3.42 -12.36 9.06
C ALA A 207 3.18 -13.19 7.80
N PHE A 208 2.20 -14.10 7.80
CA PHE A 208 1.79 -14.83 6.61
C PHE A 208 1.31 -13.89 5.50
N GLY A 209 0.45 -12.92 5.83
CA GLY A 209 -0.05 -11.96 4.86
C GLY A 209 1.02 -11.02 4.31
N VAL A 210 1.90 -10.54 5.18
CA VAL A 210 3.07 -9.73 4.80
C VAL A 210 4.02 -10.52 3.92
N ALA A 211 4.31 -11.78 4.26
CA ALA A 211 5.13 -12.67 3.43
C ALA A 211 4.50 -12.85 2.05
N ALA A 212 3.20 -13.13 1.97
CA ALA A 212 2.48 -13.29 0.71
C ALA A 212 2.57 -12.06 -0.19
N ILE A 213 2.38 -10.86 0.38
CA ILE A 213 2.53 -9.58 -0.35
C ILE A 213 3.96 -9.40 -0.85
N ARG A 214 4.95 -9.66 0.01
CA ARG A 214 6.36 -9.43 -0.29
C ARG A 214 6.91 -10.36 -1.37
N THR A 215 6.38 -11.58 -1.47
CA THR A 215 6.73 -12.57 -2.51
C THR A 215 5.87 -12.47 -3.77
N ALA A 216 4.85 -11.61 -3.77
CA ALA A 216 4.04 -11.38 -4.97
C ALA A 216 4.89 -10.74 -6.08
N LYS A 217 4.37 -10.78 -7.32
CA LYS A 217 5.02 -10.10 -8.45
C LYS A 217 5.27 -8.62 -8.12
N PRO A 218 6.38 -8.01 -8.59
CA PRO A 218 6.76 -6.65 -8.20
C PRO A 218 5.65 -5.60 -8.35
N GLU A 219 4.85 -5.70 -9.41
CA GLU A 219 3.72 -4.80 -9.68
C GLU A 219 2.58 -4.99 -8.67
N ILE A 220 2.25 -6.24 -8.32
CA ILE A 220 1.22 -6.58 -7.33
C ILE A 220 1.70 -6.15 -5.94
N ARG A 221 2.95 -6.47 -5.58
CA ARG A 221 3.55 -6.07 -4.32
C ARG A 221 3.48 -4.56 -4.14
N ALA A 222 3.95 -3.80 -5.12
CA ALA A 222 3.96 -2.33 -5.01
C ALA A 222 2.54 -1.74 -4.90
N PHE A 223 1.55 -2.35 -5.58
CA PHE A 223 0.15 -1.97 -5.48
C PHE A 223 -0.44 -2.24 -4.09
N LEU A 224 -0.11 -3.40 -3.49
CA LEU A 224 -0.57 -3.80 -2.17
C LEU A 224 0.16 -3.05 -1.06
N ASP A 225 1.48 -2.87 -1.15
CA ASP A 225 2.29 -2.11 -0.18
C ASP A 225 1.79 -0.66 -0.07
N ALA A 226 1.40 -0.02 -1.19
CA ALA A 226 0.82 1.32 -1.17
C ALA A 226 -0.54 1.41 -0.45
N ARG A 227 -1.20 0.28 -0.20
CA ARG A 227 -2.52 0.19 0.47
C ARG A 227 -2.47 -0.49 1.83
N THR A 228 -1.33 -1.09 2.18
CA THR A 228 -1.21 -1.92 3.37
C THR A 228 -0.47 -1.19 4.47
N ILE A 229 -1.09 -1.12 5.63
CA ILE A 229 -0.44 -0.69 6.87
C ILE A 229 -0.81 -1.69 7.96
N ILE A 230 0.18 -2.09 8.74
CA ILE A 230 0.02 -2.95 9.90
C ILE A 230 -0.22 -2.07 11.10
N VAL A 231 -1.25 -2.40 11.87
CA VAL A 231 -1.65 -1.63 13.05
C VAL A 231 -1.65 -2.55 14.27
N ASP A 232 -0.91 -2.18 15.31
CA ASP A 232 -0.66 -3.01 16.49
C ASP A 232 -1.69 -2.81 17.60
N ASP A 233 -2.28 -1.61 17.65
CA ASP A 233 -3.23 -1.25 18.68
C ASP A 233 -4.35 -0.33 18.15
N MET A 234 -5.38 -0.20 18.97
CA MET A 234 -6.56 0.56 18.59
C MET A 234 -6.32 2.04 18.50
N ASP A 235 -5.43 2.61 19.32
CA ASP A 235 -5.19 4.04 19.31
C ASP A 235 -4.49 4.46 18.01
N ALA A 236 -3.55 3.64 17.53
CA ALA A 236 -2.97 3.77 16.21
C ALA A 236 -4.04 3.66 15.10
N ALA A 237 -4.98 2.71 15.21
CA ALA A 237 -6.08 2.58 14.24
C ALA A 237 -6.98 3.83 14.23
N ARG A 238 -7.29 4.40 15.40
CA ARG A 238 -8.10 5.63 15.49
C ARG A 238 -7.36 6.84 14.93
N ALA A 239 -6.06 6.95 15.19
CA ALA A 239 -5.22 8.05 14.71
C ALA A 239 -5.11 8.09 13.18
N LEU A 240 -5.20 6.94 12.51
CA LEU A 240 -5.23 6.83 11.05
C LEU A 240 -6.60 7.18 10.42
N GLY A 241 -7.56 7.66 11.24
CA GLY A 241 -8.71 8.44 10.78
C GLY A 241 -9.87 7.66 10.18
N ASP A 242 -10.07 6.39 10.56
CA ASP A 242 -11.05 5.53 9.86
C ASP A 242 -11.78 4.52 10.78
N VAL A 243 -12.12 4.91 12.02
CA VAL A 243 -12.79 4.01 12.99
C VAL A 243 -14.09 3.37 12.50
N ASP A 244 -14.79 3.95 11.52
CA ASP A 244 -16.03 3.37 10.98
C ASP A 244 -15.78 2.26 9.94
N LYS A 245 -14.55 2.07 9.46
CA LYS A 245 -14.15 0.98 8.55
C LYS A 245 -13.26 -0.08 9.19
N PHE A 246 -12.76 0.19 10.40
CA PHE A 246 -11.93 -0.72 11.16
C PHE A 246 -12.66 -1.06 12.46
N GLU A 247 -13.37 -2.20 12.49
CA GLU A 247 -13.82 -2.74 13.76
C GLU A 247 -12.59 -3.17 14.60
N PRO A 248 -12.53 -2.80 15.89
CA PRO A 248 -11.40 -3.15 16.75
C PRO A 248 -11.13 -4.64 16.82
N VAL A 249 -9.89 -5.08 16.52
CA VAL A 249 -9.40 -6.38 17.04
C VAL A 249 -9.02 -6.14 18.49
N ALA A 250 -10.01 -6.22 19.38
CA ALA A 250 -9.76 -6.24 20.81
C ALA A 250 -8.90 -7.46 21.14
N ARG A 251 -7.63 -7.24 21.49
CA ARG A 251 -6.88 -8.19 22.32
C ARG A 251 -7.66 -8.33 23.62
N ARG A 252 -8.50 -9.36 23.76
CA ARG A 252 -8.89 -9.81 25.10
C ARG A 252 -7.61 -10.35 25.73
N SER A 253 -7.06 -9.58 26.66
CA SER A 253 -6.04 -10.05 27.59
C SER A 253 -6.49 -11.39 28.16
N GLN A 254 -5.56 -12.34 28.26
CA GLN A 254 -5.78 -13.66 28.87
C GLN A 254 -6.04 -13.60 30.40
N GLU A 255 -6.42 -12.44 30.93
CA GLU A 255 -6.60 -12.22 32.35
C GLU A 255 -8.07 -11.94 32.63
N GLN A 256 -8.90 -12.99 32.58
CA GLN A 256 -10.00 -13.20 33.52
C GLN A 256 -10.74 -14.51 33.20
N HIS A 257 -10.81 -15.36 34.23
CA HIS A 257 -11.55 -16.62 34.37
C HIS A 257 -10.90 -17.89 33.83
N ALA A 258 -10.06 -18.47 34.70
CA ALA A 258 -10.11 -19.90 34.96
C ALA A 258 -11.49 -20.24 35.57
N GLU A 259 -12.36 -20.88 34.79
CA GLU A 259 -13.24 -21.99 35.19
C GLU A 259 -14.16 -22.32 33.99
N GLU A 260 -14.45 -23.61 33.86
CA GLU A 260 -15.29 -24.25 32.83
C GLU A 260 -14.59 -24.52 31.49
N GLY A 261 -14.07 -25.75 31.38
CA GLY A 261 -13.50 -26.29 30.17
C GLY A 261 -14.53 -26.50 29.07
N LEU A 262 -14.23 -25.97 27.88
CA LEU A 262 -14.62 -26.46 26.56
C LEU A 262 -13.74 -25.71 25.53
N GLY A 263 -13.31 -26.42 24.49
CA GLY A 263 -12.17 -26.07 23.64
C GLY A 263 -12.12 -24.63 23.13
N MET A 264 -10.97 -23.99 23.31
CA MET A 264 -10.66 -22.66 22.79
C MET A 264 -10.18 -22.75 21.34
N SER A 265 -10.98 -22.24 20.40
CA SER A 265 -10.52 -21.87 19.06
C SER A 265 -10.53 -20.34 18.99
N SER A 266 -9.37 -19.73 18.82
CA SER A 266 -9.23 -18.30 18.59
C SER A 266 -9.27 -18.01 17.09
N SER A 267 -10.29 -17.28 16.64
CA SER A 267 -10.36 -16.73 15.28
C SER A 267 -9.74 -15.34 15.26
N PHE A 268 -8.82 -15.07 14.33
CA PHE A 268 -8.16 -13.77 14.17
C PHE A 268 -8.26 -13.30 12.73
N ALA A 269 -8.84 -12.11 12.51
CA ALA A 269 -8.98 -11.51 11.18
C ALA A 269 -7.83 -10.53 10.91
N LEU A 270 -7.25 -10.61 9.71
CA LEU A 270 -6.24 -9.68 9.20
C LEU A 270 -6.96 -8.62 8.36
N ALA A 271 -6.97 -7.37 8.84
CA ALA A 271 -7.54 -6.23 8.10
C ALA A 271 -6.41 -5.42 7.45
N ILE A 272 -6.19 -5.65 6.17
CA ILE A 272 -5.45 -4.78 5.25
C ILE A 272 -6.55 -4.03 4.47
N ARG A 273 -6.53 -2.68 4.36
CA ARG A 273 -7.63 -1.89 3.74
C ARG A 273 -8.11 -2.59 2.45
N SER A 274 -9.35 -3.08 2.31
CA SER A 274 -10.65 -2.63 2.85
C SER A 274 -11.61 -3.80 3.06
N VAL A 275 -12.30 -3.91 4.23
CA VAL A 275 -13.68 -4.41 4.49
C VAL A 275 -13.88 -5.06 5.85
N SER A 276 -15.02 -4.68 6.43
CA SER A 276 -15.65 -5.09 7.68
C SER A 276 -15.43 -6.55 8.08
N VAL A 277 -14.99 -6.71 9.33
CA VAL A 277 -15.16 -7.93 10.11
C VAL A 277 -16.66 -8.05 10.44
N HIS A 278 -17.30 -9.18 10.14
CA HIS A 278 -18.62 -9.51 10.69
C HIS A 278 -18.45 -10.66 11.69
N GLN A 279 -18.78 -10.41 12.95
CA GLN A 279 -19.00 -11.48 13.93
C GLN A 279 -20.23 -12.30 13.52
N ALA A 280 -20.02 -13.55 13.12
CA ALA A 280 -21.08 -14.55 13.18
C ALA A 280 -20.95 -15.31 14.50
N THR A 281 -21.67 -14.88 15.54
CA THR A 281 -22.01 -15.76 16.66
C THR A 281 -23.03 -16.79 16.17
N ARG A 282 -22.58 -17.90 15.59
CA ARG A 282 -23.45 -19.06 15.39
C ARG A 282 -23.25 -20.05 16.53
N ARG A 283 -24.26 -20.13 17.39
CA ARG A 283 -24.54 -21.30 18.22
C ARG A 283 -24.41 -22.54 17.34
N CYS A 284 -23.62 -23.49 17.83
CA CYS A 284 -23.43 -24.78 17.21
C CYS A 284 -24.78 -25.52 17.12
N SER A 285 -25.22 -25.80 15.90
CA SER A 285 -26.03 -26.96 15.57
C SER A 285 -25.73 -27.34 14.13
N SER A 286 -24.85 -28.34 13.98
CA SER A 286 -24.61 -29.20 12.81
C SER A 286 -24.59 -28.54 11.43
N LEU A 287 -23.39 -28.45 10.82
CA LEU A 287 -23.03 -29.05 9.53
C LEU A 287 -21.61 -28.62 9.13
N THR A 288 -20.87 -29.58 8.60
CA THR A 288 -19.46 -29.59 8.24
C THR A 288 -19.09 -28.62 7.11
N SER A 289 -18.13 -27.71 7.35
CA SER A 289 -16.97 -27.43 6.47
C SER A 289 -16.22 -26.18 7.00
N GLY A 290 -15.09 -26.38 7.67
CA GLY A 290 -14.18 -25.31 8.09
C GLY A 290 -12.75 -25.85 8.05
N PHE A 291 -11.86 -25.18 7.32
CA PHE A 291 -10.44 -25.52 7.25
C PHE A 291 -9.77 -25.07 8.55
N ALA A 292 -9.38 -26.03 9.38
CA ALA A 292 -8.57 -25.82 10.56
C ALA A 292 -7.09 -25.76 10.17
N LEU A 293 -6.35 -24.77 10.69
CA LEU A 293 -4.88 -24.84 10.70
C LEU A 293 -4.45 -26.03 11.59
N PRO A 294 -3.56 -26.93 11.13
CA PRO A 294 -3.04 -27.98 11.98
C PRO A 294 -2.08 -27.41 13.04
N ALA A 295 -2.45 -27.54 14.32
CA ALA A 295 -1.56 -27.31 15.44
C ALA A 295 -0.53 -28.46 15.52
N ALA A 296 0.71 -28.23 15.07
CA ALA A 296 1.77 -29.24 15.19
C ALA A 296 3.19 -28.65 15.29
N LEU A 297 3.50 -27.90 16.36
CA LEU A 297 4.88 -27.71 16.80
C LEU A 297 4.99 -27.91 18.33
N ARG A 298 4.82 -29.17 18.78
CA ARG A 298 5.32 -29.64 20.08
C ARG A 298 6.06 -30.97 19.92
N ARG A 299 7.39 -30.88 20.02
CA ARG A 299 8.39 -31.88 20.43
C ARG A 299 8.16 -33.33 19.94
N LYS A 300 8.98 -33.77 18.96
CA LYS A 300 9.92 -34.91 19.09
C LYS A 300 10.69 -35.19 17.79
N ARG A 301 12.00 -35.44 17.95
CA ARG A 301 12.97 -36.07 17.04
C ARG A 301 13.66 -35.20 15.96
N ALA A 302 14.50 -34.27 16.42
CA ALA A 302 15.72 -33.92 15.71
C ALA A 302 16.79 -35.00 15.95
N SER A 303 16.79 -36.06 15.14
CA SER A 303 17.91 -37.00 15.01
C SER A 303 17.79 -37.69 13.65
N ALA A 304 18.23 -37.01 12.59
CA ALA A 304 18.50 -37.61 11.28
C ALA A 304 19.25 -36.66 10.32
N ALA A 305 19.13 -35.33 10.46
CA ALA A 305 19.68 -34.39 9.49
C ALA A 305 21.06 -33.79 9.85
N PHE A 306 21.87 -34.45 10.68
CA PHE A 306 23.23 -33.98 11.06
C PHE A 306 24.35 -34.94 10.64
N ARG A 307 24.09 -35.90 9.75
CA ARG A 307 25.08 -36.91 9.32
C ARG A 307 25.57 -36.84 7.88
N GLU A 308 25.09 -35.90 7.06
CA GLU A 308 25.54 -35.77 5.66
C GLU A 308 26.40 -34.53 5.35
N ALA A 309 26.70 -33.68 6.33
CA ALA A 309 27.57 -32.50 6.14
C ALA A 309 29.01 -32.69 6.70
N ARG A 310 29.52 -33.93 6.77
CA ARG A 310 30.91 -34.25 7.16
C ARG A 310 31.61 -35.29 6.27
N SER A 311 31.09 -35.54 5.07
CA SER A 311 31.71 -36.45 4.10
C SER A 311 31.81 -35.77 2.73
N SER A 312 32.51 -34.64 2.68
CA SER A 312 33.15 -34.11 1.47
C SER A 312 34.17 -33.08 1.96
N ALA A 313 35.38 -33.59 2.18
CA ALA A 313 36.60 -32.81 2.02
C ALA A 313 36.78 -32.47 0.53
#